data_AF-A0A933E0B4-F1
#
_entry.id   AF-A0A933E0B4-F1
#
_cell.length_a   1.000
_cell.length_b   1.000
_cell.length_c   1.000
_cell.angle_alpha   90.00
_cell.angle_beta   90.00
_cell.angle_gamma   90.00
#
_symmetry.space_group_name_H-M   'P 1'
#
loop_
_entity.id
_entity.type
_entity.pdbx_description
1 polymer ?
#
loop_
_entity_poly.entity_id
_entity_poly.type
_entity_poly.pdbx_seq_one_letter_code
_entity_poly.pdbx_strand_id
1 'polypeptide(L)'
;MDDIIHWGKEDYWATPIEFLSTNAGDCEDFSIAKYFTLRALGVPDDRLRLTYVKELVQYNQAHMVVAYFPSPDAEPLVLDNINKTIQPASARSDLLPVYSFNGSNLWLALYLSILP
;
A
#
# COMPACT_ATOMS: atom_id res chain seq x y z
N MET A 1 -6.14 13.97 14.24
CA MET A 1 -6.38 15.36 13.84
C MET A 1 -7.84 15.46 13.44
N ASP A 2 -8.48 16.58 13.70
CA ASP A 2 -9.91 16.79 13.46
C ASP A 2 -10.18 17.02 11.96
N ASP A 3 -11.28 16.52 11.40
CA ASP A 3 -11.58 16.62 9.95
C ASP A 3 -11.63 18.08 9.46
N ILE A 4 -12.07 19.00 10.31
CA ILE A 4 -12.08 20.43 10.02
C ILE A 4 -10.66 21.00 9.83
N ILE A 5 -9.67 20.45 10.54
CA ILE A 5 -8.26 20.85 10.44
C ILE A 5 -7.61 20.22 9.21
N HIS A 6 -8.04 19.01 8.84
CA HIS A 6 -7.41 18.20 7.79
C HIS A 6 -8.01 18.43 6.39
N TRP A 7 -9.33 18.64 6.32
CA TRP A 7 -10.11 18.72 5.07
C TRP A 7 -10.84 20.05 4.89
N GLY A 8 -10.84 20.92 5.91
CA GLY A 8 -11.61 22.16 5.89
C GLY A 8 -13.13 21.95 5.88
N LYS A 9 -13.59 20.73 6.21
CA LYS A 9 -15.01 20.34 6.30
C LYS A 9 -15.22 19.48 7.55
N GLU A 10 -16.33 19.69 8.26
CA GLU A 10 -16.81 18.71 9.25
C GLU A 10 -17.25 17.43 8.52
N ASP A 11 -16.85 16.27 9.07
CA ASP A 11 -17.19 14.92 8.60
C ASP A 11 -16.90 14.65 7.11
N TYR A 12 -15.64 14.80 6.68
CA TYR A 12 -15.25 14.50 5.29
C TYR A 12 -14.84 13.03 5.13
N TRP A 13 -15.65 12.28 4.39
CA TRP A 13 -15.32 10.92 4.00
C TRP A 13 -14.33 10.94 2.83
N ALA A 14 -13.05 11.08 3.16
CA ALA A 14 -11.98 11.03 2.17
C ALA A 14 -12.02 9.71 1.39
N THR A 15 -11.92 9.80 0.06
CA THR A 15 -11.63 8.61 -0.73
C THR A 15 -10.28 8.03 -0.31
N PRO A 16 -10.01 6.72 -0.50
CA PRO A 16 -8.72 6.14 -0.14
C PRO A 16 -7.53 6.89 -0.78
N ILE A 17 -7.70 7.43 -1.98
CA ILE A 17 -6.68 8.24 -2.68
C ILE A 17 -6.48 9.60 -2.00
N GLU A 18 -7.56 10.28 -1.60
CA GLU A 18 -7.45 11.54 -0.86
C GLU A 18 -6.83 11.31 0.51
N PHE A 19 -7.27 10.27 1.23
CA PHE A 19 -6.71 9.90 2.55
C PHE A 19 -5.19 9.71 2.47
N LEU A 20 -4.70 9.09 1.39
CA LEU A 20 -3.27 9.00 1.11
C LEU A 20 -2.65 10.39 0.91
N SER A 21 -3.20 11.20 0.00
CA SER A 21 -2.69 12.54 -0.39
C SER A 21 -2.52 13.57 0.73
N THR A 22 -3.05 13.31 1.92
CA THR A 22 -3.00 14.25 3.03
C THR A 22 -1.81 14.08 3.97
N ASN A 23 -1.00 13.04 3.78
CA ASN A 23 0.30 12.90 4.45
C ASN A 23 1.47 13.29 3.52
N ALA A 24 1.16 14.08 2.49
CA ALA A 24 2.00 14.57 1.40
C ALA A 24 3.51 14.52 1.67
N GLY A 25 4.18 13.50 1.09
CA GLY A 25 5.58 13.63 0.69
C GLY A 25 6.57 12.52 1.04
N ASP A 26 6.25 11.46 1.80
CA ASP A 26 7.29 10.53 2.29
C ASP A 26 7.25 9.09 1.75
N CYS A 27 6.07 8.45 1.64
CA CYS A 27 5.99 7.04 1.28
C CYS A 27 4.98 6.68 0.19
N GLU A 28 3.82 7.31 0.20
CA GLU A 28 2.75 7.06 -0.75
C GLU A 28 3.17 7.44 -2.17
N ASP A 29 3.79 8.62 -2.31
CA ASP A 29 4.23 9.16 -3.60
C ASP A 29 5.20 8.21 -4.29
N PHE A 30 6.11 7.60 -3.53
CA PHE A 30 7.05 6.61 -4.06
C PHE A 30 6.32 5.38 -4.59
N SER A 31 5.32 4.90 -3.88
CA SER A 31 4.56 3.71 -4.29
C SER A 31 3.65 4.00 -5.49
N ILE A 32 3.01 5.17 -5.54
CA ILE A 32 2.23 5.63 -6.69
C ILE A 32 3.13 5.80 -7.92
N ALA A 33 4.29 6.46 -7.76
CA ALA A 33 5.24 6.66 -8.85
C ALA A 33 5.77 5.32 -9.39
N LYS A 34 6.13 4.36 -8.51
CA LYS A 34 6.52 3.00 -8.91
C LYS A 34 5.41 2.30 -9.68
N TYR A 35 4.19 2.33 -9.15
CA TYR A 35 3.03 1.70 -9.78
C TYR A 35 2.83 2.24 -11.21
N PHE A 36 2.70 3.56 -11.38
CA PHE A 36 2.49 4.14 -12.71
C PHE A 36 3.68 3.95 -13.65
N THR A 37 4.92 3.98 -13.14
CA THR A 37 6.11 3.68 -13.94
C THR A 37 6.08 2.24 -14.47
N LEU A 38 5.76 1.26 -13.61
CA LEU A 38 5.66 -0.14 -14.03
C LEU A 38 4.52 -0.35 -15.04
N ARG A 39 3.39 0.33 -14.86
CA ARG A 39 2.29 0.35 -15.83
C ARG A 39 2.75 0.91 -17.18
N ALA A 40 3.48 2.03 -17.19
CA ALA A 40 4.04 2.63 -18.39
C ALA A 40 5.07 1.72 -19.09
N LEU A 41 5.79 0.89 -18.33
CA LEU A 41 6.72 -0.12 -18.83
C LEU A 41 6.02 -1.42 -19.28
N GLY A 42 4.69 -1.48 -19.24
CA GLY A 42 3.90 -2.60 -19.78
C GLY A 42 3.58 -3.71 -18.78
N VAL A 43 3.84 -3.54 -17.48
CA VAL A 43 3.39 -4.51 -16.46
C VAL A 43 1.86 -4.43 -16.35
N PRO A 44 1.12 -5.55 -16.52
CA PRO A 44 -0.34 -5.58 -16.41
C PRO A 44 -0.89 -5.08 -15.07
N ASP A 45 -2.08 -4.46 -15.08
CA ASP A 45 -2.71 -3.86 -13.88
C ASP A 45 -3.11 -4.91 -12.84
N ASP A 46 -3.60 -6.05 -13.33
CA ASP A 46 -3.99 -7.21 -12.52
C ASP A 46 -2.80 -7.87 -11.79
N ARG A 47 -1.57 -7.53 -12.18
CA ARG A 47 -0.34 -7.95 -11.51
C ARG A 47 0.20 -6.96 -10.49
N LEU A 48 -0.39 -5.78 -10.36
CA LEU A 48 0.10 -4.73 -9.48
C LEU A 48 -0.99 -4.31 -8.51
N ARG A 49 -0.63 -4.21 -7.23
CA ARG A 49 -1.50 -3.62 -6.22
C ARG A 49 -0.72 -2.61 -5.39
N LEU A 50 -1.29 -1.42 -5.21
CA LEU A 50 -0.91 -0.52 -4.13
C LEU A 50 -1.45 -1.12 -2.84
N THR A 51 -0.58 -1.36 -1.87
CA THR A 51 -0.94 -2.05 -0.63
C THR A 51 -0.65 -1.13 0.54
N TYR A 52 -1.70 -0.78 1.27
CA TYR A 52 -1.60 -0.07 2.53
C TYR A 52 -1.29 -1.06 3.64
N VAL A 53 -0.23 -0.77 4.39
CA VAL A 53 0.31 -1.63 5.44
C VAL A 53 0.57 -0.81 6.70
N LYS A 54 0.69 -1.48 7.85
CA LYS A 54 1.34 -0.93 9.03
C LYS A 54 2.77 -1.47 9.07
N GLU A 55 3.76 -0.60 8.99
CA GLU A 55 5.16 -0.96 9.26
C GLU A 55 5.32 -1.10 10.79
N LEU A 56 5.90 -2.21 11.26
CA LEU A 56 5.89 -2.62 12.66
C LEU A 56 7.20 -2.36 13.42
N VAL A 57 8.32 -2.17 12.72
CA VAL A 57 9.67 -2.26 13.31
C VAL A 57 10.36 -0.91 13.41
N GLN A 58 10.44 -0.14 12.32
CA GLN A 58 11.20 1.11 12.26
C GLN A 58 10.39 2.32 12.71
N TYR A 59 9.14 2.41 12.27
CA TYR A 59 8.30 3.58 12.44
C TYR A 59 6.99 3.28 13.17
N ASN A 60 6.56 2.01 13.21
CA ASN A 60 5.29 1.60 13.86
C ASN A 60 4.08 2.42 13.37
N GLN A 61 4.04 2.73 12.08
CA GLN A 61 3.08 3.65 11.48
C GLN A 61 2.55 3.12 10.14
N ALA A 62 1.56 3.82 9.59
CA ALA A 62 1.03 3.55 8.27
C ALA A 62 2.10 3.73 7.19
N HIS A 63 2.08 2.86 6.17
CA HIS A 63 3.00 2.88 5.05
C HIS A 63 2.31 2.35 3.79
N MET A 64 2.85 2.63 2.62
CA MET A 64 2.35 2.10 1.36
C MET A 64 3.48 1.47 0.53
N VAL A 65 3.21 0.29 -0.02
CA VAL A 65 4.13 -0.45 -0.90
C VAL A 65 3.44 -0.85 -2.19
N VAL A 66 4.21 -1.25 -3.21
CA VAL A 66 3.67 -1.92 -4.40
C VAL A 66 3.87 -3.42 -4.24
N ALA A 67 2.78 -4.19 -4.28
CA ALA A 67 2.80 -5.65 -4.39
C ALA A 67 2.72 -6.05 -5.86
N TYR A 68 3.72 -6.77 -6.35
CA TYR A 68 3.76 -7.34 -7.70
C TYR A 68 3.50 -8.85 -7.65
N PHE A 69 2.52 -9.31 -8.43
CA PHE A 69 2.13 -10.72 -8.54
C PHE A 69 2.67 -11.31 -9.85
N PRO A 70 3.68 -12.21 -9.81
CA PRO A 70 4.19 -12.88 -11.01
C PRO A 70 3.11 -13.67 -11.78
N SER A 71 2.16 -14.24 -11.05
CA SER A 71 0.91 -14.84 -11.53
C SER A 71 -0.22 -14.59 -10.51
N PRO A 72 -1.50 -14.77 -10.87
CA PRO A 72 -2.63 -14.43 -9.99
C PRO A 72 -2.60 -15.08 -8.60
N ASP A 73 -2.12 -16.32 -8.52
CA ASP A 73 -2.06 -17.12 -7.28
C ASP A 73 -0.66 -17.13 -6.64
N ALA A 74 0.31 -16.42 -7.23
CA ALA A 74 1.65 -16.34 -6.67
C ALA A 74 1.67 -15.47 -5.43
N GLU A 75 2.58 -15.81 -4.53
CA GLU A 75 2.99 -14.88 -3.48
C GLU A 75 3.54 -13.58 -4.11
N PRO A 76 3.11 -12.41 -3.65
CA PRO A 76 3.58 -11.16 -4.22
C PRO A 76 5.00 -10.82 -3.77
N LEU A 77 5.72 -10.16 -4.66
CA LEU A 77 6.96 -9.46 -4.37
C LEU A 77 6.65 -8.03 -3.92
N VAL A 78 7.31 -7.59 -2.85
CA VAL A 78 7.10 -6.26 -2.25
C VAL A 78 8.16 -5.29 -2.75
N LEU A 79 7.71 -4.21 -3.39
CA LEU A 79 8.53 -3.09 -3.79
C LEU A 79 8.32 -1.94 -2.81
N ASP A 80 9.35 -1.65 -2.04
CA ASP A 80 9.32 -0.72 -0.90
C ASP A 80 10.44 0.33 -1.02
N ASN A 81 10.27 1.45 -0.33
CA ASN A 81 11.21 2.56 -0.21
C ASN A 81 11.96 2.55 1.13
N ILE A 82 11.44 1.87 2.15
CA ILE A 82 12.15 1.62 3.42
C ILE A 82 13.16 0.48 3.21
N ASN A 83 12.67 -0.73 2.90
CA ASN A 83 13.53 -1.84 2.49
C ASN A 83 13.68 -1.84 0.96
N LYS A 84 14.89 -1.50 0.47
CA LYS A 84 15.18 -1.41 -0.98
C LYS A 84 15.36 -2.76 -1.67
N THR A 85 15.38 -3.86 -0.91
CA THR A 85 15.47 -5.21 -1.47
C THR A 85 14.06 -5.71 -1.78
N ILE A 86 13.83 -6.14 -3.02
CA ILE A 86 12.57 -6.78 -3.39
C ILE A 86 12.54 -8.17 -2.76
N GLN A 87 11.54 -8.41 -1.92
CA GLN A 87 11.38 -9.66 -1.17
C GLN A 87 9.94 -10.19 -1.31
N PRO A 88 9.74 -11.51 -1.21
CA PRO A 88 8.39 -12.08 -1.06
C PRO A 88 7.69 -11.53 0.18
N ALA A 89 6.36 -11.42 0.14
CA ALA A 89 5.58 -10.87 1.25
C ALA A 89 5.78 -11.62 2.57
N SER A 90 5.96 -12.95 2.56
CA SER A 90 6.25 -13.78 3.73
C SER A 90 7.59 -13.45 4.40
N ALA A 91 8.53 -12.88 3.65
CA ALA A 91 9.81 -12.41 4.19
C ALA A 91 9.73 -10.99 4.78
N ARG A 92 8.59 -10.30 4.62
CA ARG A 92 8.33 -8.94 5.13
C ARG A 92 7.45 -8.98 6.38
N SER A 93 7.93 -9.66 7.42
CA SER A 93 7.25 -9.73 8.72
C SER A 93 7.16 -8.38 9.45
N ASP A 94 7.87 -7.38 8.96
CA ASP A 94 7.79 -5.99 9.39
C ASP A 94 6.57 -5.25 8.83
N LEU A 95 5.86 -5.81 7.83
CA LEU A 95 4.69 -5.18 7.22
C LEU A 95 3.42 -5.96 7.52
N LEU A 96 2.45 -5.30 8.14
CA LEU A 96 1.11 -5.84 8.35
C LEU A 96 0.12 -5.28 7.32
N PRO A 97 -0.34 -6.06 6.33
CA PRO A 97 -1.25 -5.56 5.31
C PRO A 97 -2.65 -5.27 5.87
N VAL A 98 -3.26 -4.18 5.41
CA VAL A 98 -4.63 -3.78 5.79
C VAL A 98 -5.58 -3.88 4.61
N TYR A 99 -5.22 -3.28 3.47
CA TYR A 99 -5.96 -3.40 2.22
C TYR A 99 -5.03 -3.13 1.03
N SER A 100 -5.46 -3.53 -0.16
CA SER A 100 -4.74 -3.28 -1.41
C SER A 100 -5.71 -2.93 -2.52
N PHE A 101 -5.25 -2.18 -3.52
CA PHE A 101 -6.07 -1.73 -4.64
C PHE A 101 -5.24 -1.53 -5.90
N ASN A 102 -5.91 -1.45 -7.04
CA ASN A 102 -5.32 -1.01 -8.30
C ASN A 102 -6.32 -0.11 -9.05
N GLY A 103 -6.07 0.20 -10.31
CA GLY A 103 -6.96 1.07 -11.09
C GLY A 103 -8.38 0.54 -11.29
N SER A 104 -8.60 -0.76 -10.99
CA SER A 104 -9.84 -1.46 -11.34
C SER A 104 -10.58 -2.06 -10.13
N ASN A 105 -9.89 -2.33 -9.01
CA ASN A 105 -10.42 -3.13 -7.91
C ASN A 105 -9.84 -2.72 -6.55
N LEU A 106 -10.58 -3.06 -5.48
CA LEU A 106 -10.19 -2.92 -4.07
C LEU A 106 -10.31 -4.29 -3.36
N TRP A 107 -9.31 -4.66 -2.57
CA TRP A 107 -9.26 -5.89 -1.79
C TRP A 107 -8.93 -5.57 -0.33
N LEU A 108 -9.74 -6.06 0.60
CA LEU A 108 -9.43 -6.02 2.03
C LEU A 108 -8.49 -7.18 2.38
N ALA A 109 -7.51 -6.94 3.25
CA ALA A 109 -6.72 -8.03 3.81
C ALA A 109 -7.60 -8.80 4.81
N LEU A 110 -7.80 -10.09 4.56
CA LEU A 110 -8.44 -10.96 5.53
C LEU A 110 -7.41 -11.30 6.61
N TYR A 111 -7.64 -10.77 7.81
CA TYR A 111 -6.91 -11.20 9.00
C TYR A 111 -7.36 -12.62 9.35
N LEU A 112 -6.60 -13.63 8.91
CA LEU A 112 -6.56 -14.87 9.67
C LEU A 112 -5.69 -14.57 10.89
N SER A 113 -6.35 -14.37 12.03
CA SER A 113 -5.71 -14.33 13.33
C SER A 113 -4.95 -15.65 13.55
N ILE A 114 -3.70 -15.70 13.12
CA ILE A 114 -2.71 -16.63 13.66
C ILE A 114 -1.96 -15.85 14.72
N LEU A 115 -2.62 -15.66 15.87
CA LEU A 115 -1.93 -15.52 17.14
C LEU A 115 -2.16 -16.85 17.88
N PRO A 116 -1.11 -17.50 18.42
CA PRO A 116 -1.31 -18.43 19.53
C PRO A 116 -1.83 -17.71 20.78
#